data_AF-A0A2R6WLH0-F1
#
_entry.id   AF-A0A2R6WLH0-F1
#
_cell.length_a   1.000
_cell.length_b   1.000
_cell.length_c   1.000
_cell.angle_alpha   90.00
_cell.angle_beta   90.00
_cell.angle_gamma   90.00
#
_symmetry.space_group_name_H-M   'P 1'
#
loop_
_entity.id
_entity.type
_entity.pdbx_description
1 polymer ?
#
loop_
_entity_poly.entity_id
_entity_poly.type
_entity_poly.pdbx_seq_one_letter_code
_entity_poly.pdbx_strand_id
1 'polypeptide(L)'
;MDRKAADNNKTMDAEMKVNMVRLMSSDGEIFELEEEAASQSQAIKSLIETLGTDEPIQLPYVSRKILATMVRICKSKLESQNLLKRSNQKS
;
A
#
# COMPACT_ATOMS: atom_id res chain seq x y z
N MET A 1 16.55 -9.11 44.93
CA MET A 1 17.20 -9.63 43.71
C MET A 1 16.13 -10.39 42.95
N ASP A 2 15.53 -10.00 41.84
CA ASP A 2 15.63 -8.84 40.96
C ASP A 2 14.31 -8.70 40.19
N ARG A 3 14.12 -7.51 39.60
CA ARG A 3 12.94 -7.03 38.89
C ARG A 3 12.66 -7.76 37.57
N LYS A 4 11.38 -7.88 37.19
CA LYS A 4 10.81 -7.48 35.88
C LYS A 4 9.28 -7.71 35.92
N ALA A 5 8.38 -6.73 35.82
CA ALA A 5 8.10 -5.82 34.70
C ALA A 5 7.99 -6.61 33.36
N ALA A 6 6.93 -6.57 32.56
CA ALA A 6 6.01 -5.47 32.33
C ALA A 6 4.72 -5.95 31.61
N ASP A 7 3.69 -5.13 31.79
CA ASP A 7 2.59 -4.79 30.88
C ASP A 7 1.46 -5.77 30.55
N ASN A 8 0.41 -5.55 31.33
CA ASN A 8 -1.00 -5.72 31.00
C ASN A 8 -1.44 -4.94 29.75
N ASN A 9 -2.50 -5.46 29.11
CA ASN A 9 -3.52 -4.80 28.26
C ASN A 9 -3.36 -4.75 26.71
N LYS A 10 -4.26 -5.51 26.06
CA LYS A 10 -5.31 -5.01 25.15
C LYS A 10 -5.05 -5.00 23.62
N THR A 11 -5.57 -6.05 22.98
CA THR A 11 -6.52 -6.03 21.85
C THR A 11 -6.11 -5.37 20.52
N MET A 12 -5.95 -6.24 19.50
CA MET A 12 -6.12 -6.02 18.04
C MET A 12 -5.10 -5.04 17.44
N ASP A 13 -4.38 -5.35 16.36
CA ASP A 13 -4.89 -5.70 15.03
C ASP A 13 -3.95 -6.68 14.31
N ALA A 14 -4.48 -7.43 13.34
CA ALA A 14 -3.76 -8.39 12.51
C ALA A 14 -2.39 -7.86 12.02
N GLU A 15 -1.39 -8.73 11.93
CA GLU A 15 -0.17 -8.49 11.15
C GLU A 15 -0.57 -8.02 9.74
N MET A 16 -0.63 -6.71 9.53
CA MET A 16 -0.61 -6.12 8.20
C MET A 16 0.78 -6.43 7.68
N LYS A 17 0.94 -7.58 7.02
CA LYS A 17 2.01 -7.74 6.05
C LYS A 17 1.78 -6.68 4.99
N VAL A 18 2.45 -5.53 5.17
CA VAL A 18 2.48 -4.47 4.18
C VAL A 18 3.36 -4.98 3.04
N ASN A 19 2.74 -5.65 2.09
CA ASN A 19 3.41 -6.05 0.86
C ASN A 19 3.74 -4.79 0.07
N MET A 20 4.98 -4.68 -0.39
CA MET A 20 5.44 -3.54 -1.19
C MET A 20 5.48 -3.95 -2.66
N VAL A 21 5.02 -3.05 -3.52
CA VAL A 21 5.00 -3.21 -4.97
C VAL A 21 6.02 -2.25 -5.56
N ARG A 22 6.84 -2.75 -6.47
CA ARG A 22 7.86 -1.98 -7.17
C ARG A 22 7.31 -1.59 -8.55
N LEU A 23 7.20 -0.29 -8.80
CA LEU A 23 6.70 0.28 -10.05
C LEU A 23 7.84 1.04 -10.72
N MET A 24 8.18 0.69 -11.96
CA MET A 24 9.19 1.40 -12.74
C MET A 24 8.53 2.39 -13.69
N SER A 25 8.95 3.64 -13.64
CA SER A 25 8.55 4.69 -14.57
C SER A 25 9.21 4.52 -15.95
N SER A 26 8.67 5.21 -16.96
CA SER A 26 9.27 5.30 -18.30
C SER A 26 10.70 5.83 -18.30
N ASP A 27 11.08 6.56 -17.25
CA ASP A 27 12.40 7.16 -17.07
C ASP A 27 13.42 6.18 -16.46
N GLY A 28 13.01 4.93 -16.19
CA GLY A 28 13.84 3.88 -15.58
C GLY A 28 13.92 3.97 -14.06
N GLU A 29 13.16 4.86 -13.42
CA GLU A 29 13.15 4.98 -11.96
C GLU A 29 12.11 4.09 -11.31
N ILE A 30 12.51 3.44 -10.21
CA ILE A 30 11.68 2.50 -9.45
C ILE A 30 11.08 3.21 -8.22
N PHE A 31 9.81 2.99 -8.00
CA PHE A 31 9.02 3.49 -6.88
C PHE A 31 8.45 2.33 -6.09
N GLU A 32 8.55 2.40 -4.77
CA GLU A 32 7.94 1.43 -3.88
C GLU A 32 6.63 2.00 -3.32
N LEU A 33 5.56 1.24 -3.49
CA LEU A 33 4.22 1.58 -3.04
C LEU A 33 3.60 0.39 -2.33
N GLU A 34 2.87 0.63 -1.24
CA GLU A 34 2.13 -0.41 -0.55
C GLU A 34 1.12 -1.07 -1.48
N GLU A 35 1.04 -2.40 -1.46
CA GLU A 35 0.13 -3.20 -2.26
C GLU A 35 -1.32 -2.76 -2.03
N GLU A 36 -1.69 -2.47 -0.79
CA GLU A 36 -3.01 -1.92 -0.45
C GLU A 36 -3.32 -0.61 -1.19
N ALA A 37 -2.36 0.31 -1.27
CA ALA A 37 -2.51 1.57 -1.99
C ALA A 37 -2.51 1.35 -3.52
N ALA A 38 -1.72 0.40 -4.00
CA ALA A 38 -1.70 -0.01 -5.41
C ALA A 38 -3.02 -0.72 -5.81
N SER A 39 -3.57 -1.53 -4.93
CA SER A 39 -4.80 -2.31 -5.06
C SER A 39 -6.06 -1.44 -5.14
N GLN A 40 -5.99 -0.18 -4.66
CA GLN A 40 -7.01 0.83 -4.92
C GLN A 40 -7.22 1.13 -6.41
N SER A 41 -6.23 0.84 -7.25
CA SER A 41 -6.34 0.93 -8.70
C SER A 41 -6.52 -0.46 -9.27
N GLN A 42 -7.70 -0.74 -9.83
CA GLN A 42 -8.00 -2.02 -10.50
C GLN A 42 -6.92 -2.38 -11.54
N ALA A 43 -6.44 -1.38 -12.30
CA ALA A 43 -5.42 -1.57 -13.31
C ALA A 43 -4.08 -2.03 -12.71
N ILE A 44 -3.64 -1.39 -11.61
CA ILE A 44 -2.38 -1.77 -10.94
C ILE A 44 -2.54 -3.10 -10.22
N LYS A 45 -3.69 -3.34 -9.58
CA LYS A 45 -4.03 -4.63 -8.97
C LYS A 45 -3.90 -5.78 -9.95
N SER A 46 -4.54 -5.68 -11.12
CA SER A 46 -4.46 -6.72 -12.14
C SER A 46 -3.04 -6.89 -12.69
N LEU A 47 -2.25 -5.82 -12.77
CA LEU A 47 -0.83 -5.92 -13.15
C LEU A 47 -0.02 -6.68 -12.10
N ILE A 48 -0.24 -6.42 -10.81
CA ILE A 48 0.43 -7.15 -9.71
C ILE A 48 0.02 -8.63 -9.71
N GLU A 49 -1.26 -8.93 -9.91
CA GLU A 49 -1.76 -10.31 -9.97
C GLU A 49 -1.24 -11.07 -11.21
N THR A 50 -0.99 -10.36 -12.32
CA THR A 50 -0.52 -10.96 -13.58
C THR A 50 1.02 -11.09 -13.64
N LEU A 51 1.74 -10.06 -13.21
CA LEU A 51 3.20 -9.95 -13.32
C LEU A 51 3.92 -10.31 -12.02
N GLY A 52 3.23 -10.24 -10.88
CA GLY A 52 3.83 -10.40 -9.55
C GLY A 52 4.50 -9.12 -9.04
N THR A 53 4.95 -9.18 -7.79
CA THR A 53 5.75 -8.12 -7.14
C THR A 53 7.24 -8.43 -7.08
N ASP A 54 7.66 -9.58 -7.63
CA ASP A 54 9.05 -10.04 -7.62
C ASP A 54 9.93 -9.13 -8.50
N GLU A 55 9.40 -8.72 -9.65
CA GLU A 55 10.03 -7.78 -10.57
C GLU A 55 9.33 -6.40 -10.58
N PRO A 56 10.08 -5.33 -10.87
CA PRO A 56 9.50 -4.00 -10.98
C PRO A 56 8.58 -3.89 -12.21
N ILE A 57 7.29 -3.66 -11.98
CA ILE A 57 6.28 -3.49 -13.02
C ILE A 57 6.59 -2.22 -13.81
N GLN A 58 6.94 -2.38 -15.10
CA GLN A 58 7.26 -1.25 -15.97
C GLN A 58 6.00 -0.57 -16.49
N LEU A 59 5.90 0.74 -16.28
CA LEU A 59 4.83 1.59 -16.77
C LEU A 59 5.38 2.54 -17.86
N PRO A 60 5.45 2.07 -19.13
CA PRO A 60 6.10 2.82 -20.23
C PRO A 60 5.43 4.15 -20.57
N TYR A 61 4.17 4.34 -20.16
CA TYR A 61 3.42 5.59 -20.37
C TYR A 61 3.40 6.51 -19.14
N VAL A 62 4.13 6.15 -18.08
CA VAL A 62 4.08 6.85 -16.80
C VAL A 62 5.47 7.39 -16.46
N SER A 63 5.64 8.69 -16.61
CA SER A 63 6.85 9.38 -16.16
C SER A 63 6.90 9.51 -14.65
N ARG A 64 8.10 9.79 -14.12
CA ARG A 64 8.36 10.04 -12.69
C ARG A 64 7.29 10.91 -12.01
N LYS A 65 6.93 12.04 -12.65
CA LYS A 65 6.00 13.04 -12.12
C LYS A 65 4.58 12.47 -12.00
N ILE A 66 4.16 11.67 -12.97
CA ILE A 66 2.85 11.01 -12.99
C ILE A 66 2.84 9.92 -11.92
N LEU A 67 3.89 9.12 -11.81
CA LEU A 67 4.00 8.05 -10.82
C LEU A 67 3.96 8.59 -9.37
N ALA A 68 4.68 9.68 -9.09
CA ALA A 68 4.60 10.37 -7.81
C ALA A 68 3.18 10.89 -7.49
N THR A 69 2.45 11.35 -8.51
CA THR A 69 1.06 11.79 -8.38
C THR A 69 0.13 10.59 -8.14
N MET A 70 0.35 9.47 -8.83
CA MET A 70 -0.39 8.22 -8.62
C MET A 70 -0.23 7.70 -7.19
N VAL A 71 1.00 7.64 -6.68
CA VAL A 71 1.29 7.24 -5.29
C VAL A 71 0.51 8.11 -4.30
N ARG A 72 0.50 9.43 -4.49
CA ARG A 72 -0.26 10.35 -3.63
C ARG A 72 -1.76 10.08 -3.69
N ILE A 73 -2.32 9.94 -4.89
CA ILE A 73 -3.76 9.68 -5.09
C ILE A 73 -4.15 8.33 -4.49
N CYS A 74 -3.34 7.29 -4.68
CA CYS A 74 -3.53 5.96 -4.11
C CYS A 74 -3.59 6.01 -2.57
N LYS A 75 -2.65 6.71 -1.93
CA LYS A 75 -2.66 6.91 -0.48
C LYS A 75 -3.90 7.66 0.00
N SER A 76 -4.27 8.75 -0.67
CA SER A 76 -5.46 9.53 -0.31
C SER A 76 -6.76 8.73 -0.49
N LYS A 77 -6.86 7.92 -1.55
CA LYS A 77 -7.99 7.00 -1.76
C LYS A 77 -8.05 5.94 -0.67
N LEU A 78 -6.91 5.36 -0.30
CA LEU A 78 -6.84 4.37 0.77
C LEU A 78 -7.33 4.95 2.11
N GLU A 79 -6.87 6.14 2.46
CA GLU A 79 -7.28 6.84 3.68
C GLU A 79 -8.79 7.15 3.66
N SER A 80 -9.31 7.62 2.52
CA SER A 80 -10.74 7.88 2.33
C SER A 80 -11.58 6.60 2.47
N GLN A 81 -11.12 5.48 1.91
CA GLN A 81 -11.76 4.17 2.02
C GLN A 81 -11.75 3.65 3.46
N ASN A 82 -10.64 3.83 4.17
CA ASN A 82 -10.52 3.45 5.58
C ASN A 82 -11.46 4.28 6.45
N LEU A 83 -11.58 5.59 6.19
CA LEU A 83 -12.51 6.47 6.88
C LEU A 83 -13.98 6.06 6.65
N LEU A 84 -14.34 5.67 5.42
CA LEU A 84 -15.68 5.18 5.10
C LEU A 84 -16.01 3.87 5.82
N LYS A 85 -15.05 2.93 5.87
CA LYS A 85 -15.21 1.65 6.59
C LYS A 85 -15.41 1.86 8.09
N ARG A 86 -14.69 2.81 8.70
CA ARG A 86 -14.84 3.15 10.13
C ARG A 86 -16.22 3.69 10.49
N SER A 87 -16.87 4.40 9.59
CA SER A 87 -18.24 4.92 9.81
C SER A 87 -19.32 3.84 9.73
N ASN A 88 -19.08 2.73 9.01
CA ASN A 88 -20.05 1.64 8.81
C ASN A 88 -19.93 0.49 9.83
N GLN A 89 -18.94 0.52 10.74
CA GLN A 89 -18.77 -0.50 11.79
C GLN A 89 -19.36 -0.09 13.15
N LYS A 90 -20.21 0.96 13.17
CA LYS A 90 -20.88 1.51 14.36
C LYS A 90 -22.41 1.29 14.39
N SER A 91 -22.96 0.40 13.56
CA SER A 91 -24.40 0.08 13.61
C SER A 91 -24.69 -1.26 14.26
#